data_AF-A0A5B8M4I9-F1
#
_entry.id   AF-A0A5B8M4I9-F1
#
_cell.length_a   1.000
_cell.length_b   1.000
_cell.length_c   1.000
_cell.angle_alpha   90.00
_cell.angle_beta   90.00
_cell.angle_gamma   90.00
#
_symmetry.space_group_name_H-M   'P 1'
#
loop_
_entity.id
_entity.type
_entity.pdbx_description
1 polymer ?
#
loop_
_entity_poly.entity_id
_entity_poly.type
_entity_poly.pdbx_seq_one_letter_code
_entity_poly.pdbx_strand_id
1 'polypeptide(L)' 'MTRSGANERRQGRRAQRAGAPGADPTPQAGADAAVRASDDTDRAWGDRSDRNDERLKGDVPPHWGKTH' A
#
# COMPACT_ATOMS: atom_id res chain seq x y z
N MET A 1 -25.69 35.10 19.78
CA MET A 1 -24.58 34.19 19.44
C MET A 1 -24.84 32.82 20.04
N THR A 2 -25.01 31.77 19.23
CA THR A 2 -24.71 30.37 19.60
C THR A 2 -24.51 29.57 18.31
N ARG A 3 -23.25 29.29 17.99
CA ARG A 3 -22.83 28.36 16.94
C ARG A 3 -22.64 26.99 17.59
N SER A 4 -23.41 25.98 17.20
CA SER A 4 -23.08 24.58 17.49
C SER A 4 -23.45 23.74 16.29
N GLY A 5 -22.46 23.53 15.42
CA GLY A 5 -22.51 22.51 14.40
C GLY A 5 -22.55 21.13 15.05
N ALA A 6 -23.71 20.48 14.97
CA ALA A 6 -23.78 19.04 15.17
C ALA A 6 -23.24 18.40 13.88
N ASN A 7 -21.99 17.95 13.96
CA ASN A 7 -21.34 17.11 12.96
C ASN A 7 -22.12 15.79 12.85
N GLU A 8 -23.21 15.79 12.08
CA GLU A 8 -23.84 14.59 11.53
C GLU A 8 -22.77 13.90 10.70
N ARG A 9 -22.11 12.94 11.35
CA ARG A 9 -21.06 12.14 10.76
C ARG A 9 -21.61 11.57 9.47
N ARG A 10 -21.09 12.02 8.33
CA ARG A 10 -21.28 11.37 7.03
C ARG A 10 -20.86 9.92 7.20
N GLN A 11 -21.81 9.05 7.50
CA GLN A 11 -21.62 7.62 7.41
C GLN A 11 -21.39 7.33 5.93
N GLY A 12 -20.12 7.09 5.57
CA GLY A 12 -19.77 6.67 4.23
C GLY A 12 -20.58 5.41 3.89
N ARG A 13 -21.27 5.42 2.76
CA ARG A 13 -22.02 4.27 2.23
C ARG A 13 -21.04 3.24 1.66
N ARG A 14 -20.17 2.69 2.49
CA ARG A 14 -19.26 1.62 2.06
C ARG A 14 -20.05 0.32 2.09
N ALA A 15 -20.14 -0.36 0.94
CA ALA A 15 -20.67 -1.72 0.91
C ALA A 15 -19.77 -2.61 1.76
N GLN A 16 -20.34 -3.23 2.79
CA GLN A 16 -19.65 -4.25 3.60
C GLN A 16 -19.64 -5.55 2.81
N ARG A 17 -18.46 -6.18 2.68
CA ARG A 17 -18.29 -7.49 2.05
C ARG A 17 -17.99 -8.51 3.13
N ALA A 18 -18.48 -9.73 2.96
CA ALA A 18 -18.08 -10.85 3.80
C ALA A 18 -16.56 -11.08 3.68
N GLY A 19 -15.92 -11.46 4.79
CA GLY A 19 -14.54 -11.90 4.78
C GLY A 19 -14.34 -13.15 3.93
N ALA A 20 -13.10 -13.41 3.53
CA ALA A 20 -12.77 -14.64 2.81
C ALA A 20 -13.07 -15.89 3.68
N PRO A 21 -13.47 -17.03 3.09
CA PRO A 21 -13.67 -18.27 3.84
C PRO A 21 -12.42 -18.64 4.64
N GLY A 22 -12.57 -18.87 5.95
CA GLY A 22 -11.47 -19.18 6.85
C GLY A 22 -10.68 -17.97 7.39
N ALA A 23 -11.02 -16.75 6.99
CA ALA A 23 -10.44 -15.54 7.58
C ALA A 23 -11.07 -15.23 8.95
N ASP A 24 -10.25 -14.80 9.90
CA ASP A 24 -10.73 -14.25 11.17
C ASP A 24 -11.47 -12.93 10.89
N PRO A 25 -12.77 -12.81 11.23
CA PRO A 25 -13.52 -11.58 11.02
C PRO A 25 -13.09 -10.46 11.99
N THR A 26 -12.33 -10.78 13.03
CA THR A 26 -11.90 -9.82 14.06
C THR A 26 -10.68 -9.05 13.55
N PRO A 27 -10.77 -7.71 13.38
CA PRO A 27 -9.61 -6.92 13.03
C PRO A 27 -8.59 -6.94 14.18
N GLN A 28 -7.31 -7.04 13.82
CA GLN A 28 -6.22 -6.95 14.78
C GLN A 28 -6.18 -5.53 15.38
N ALA A 29 -6.41 -5.43 16.69
CA ALA A 29 -6.50 -4.15 17.40
C ALA A 29 -5.11 -3.68 17.84
N GLY A 30 -4.63 -2.55 17.30
CA GLY A 30 -3.42 -1.85 17.74
C GLY A 30 -2.18 -2.05 16.86
N ALA A 31 -1.37 -1.00 16.71
CA ALA A 31 -0.11 -1.04 15.95
C ALA A 31 0.97 -1.87 16.66
N ASP A 32 0.89 -1.90 17.99
CA ASP A 32 1.77 -2.60 18.93
C ASP A 32 1.50 -4.12 19.00
N ALA A 33 0.33 -4.57 18.51
CA ALA A 33 -0.01 -5.98 18.37
C ALA A 33 0.07 -6.47 16.91
N ALA A 34 0.41 -5.62 15.94
CA ALA A 34 0.50 -5.98 14.54
C ALA A 34 1.67 -6.96 14.33
N VAL A 35 1.34 -8.22 14.06
CA VAL A 35 2.33 -9.24 13.73
C VAL A 35 2.86 -8.94 12.34
N ARG A 36 4.15 -8.59 12.27
CA ARG A 36 4.85 -8.39 11.00
C ARG A 36 4.76 -9.68 10.17
N ALA A 37 4.30 -9.58 8.93
CA ALA A 37 4.21 -10.76 8.07
C ALA A 37 5.62 -11.30 7.77
N SER A 38 5.76 -12.62 7.64
CA SER A 38 7.08 -13.26 7.44
C SER A 38 7.80 -12.81 6.16
N ASP A 39 7.04 -12.35 5.16
CA ASP A 39 7.54 -11.87 3.88
C ASP A 39 7.82 -10.36 3.90
N ASP A 40 7.55 -9.68 5.01
CA ASP A 40 7.61 -8.21 5.12
C ASP A 40 9.04 -7.72 5.39
N THR A 41 9.89 -8.04 4.42
CA THR A 41 11.33 -7.76 4.38
C THR A 41 11.63 -6.94 3.13
N ASP A 42 12.60 -6.02 3.20
CA ASP A 42 12.99 -5.18 2.05
C ASP A 42 13.39 -6.04 0.83
N ARG A 43 13.93 -7.24 1.11
CA ARG A 43 14.27 -8.25 0.11
C ARG A 43 13.07 -8.75 -0.68
N ALA A 44 11.90 -8.90 -0.06
CA ALA A 44 10.70 -9.36 -0.72
C ALA A 44 10.12 -8.31 -1.68
N TRP A 45 10.40 -7.04 -1.41
CA TRP A 45 9.96 -5.91 -2.24
C TRP A 45 10.95 -5.54 -3.34
N GLY A 46 12.06 -6.27 -3.44
CA GLY A 46 13.01 -6.15 -4.54
C GLY A 46 14.20 -5.22 -4.28
N ASP A 47 14.45 -4.79 -3.03
CA ASP A 47 15.62 -3.95 -2.72
C ASP A 47 16.93 -4.76 -2.69
N ARG A 48 17.36 -5.19 -3.88
CA ARG A 48 18.71 -5.63 -4.20
C ARG A 48 19.03 -5.15 -5.60
N SER A 49 19.32 -3.87 -5.74
CA SER A 49 19.48 -3.23 -7.05
C SER A 49 20.80 -2.46 -7.16
N ASP A 50 21.87 -3.21 -7.39
CA ASP A 50 23.10 -2.65 -7.98
C ASP A 50 23.15 -3.09 -9.45
N ARG A 51 23.02 -4.40 -9.71
CA ARG A 51 23.24 -4.99 -11.04
C ARG A 51 22.05 -4.90 -12.01
N ASN A 52 20.80 -4.90 -11.51
CA ASN A 52 19.61 -4.83 -12.37
C ASN A 52 19.43 -3.41 -12.92
N ASP A 53 19.58 -2.42 -12.05
CA ASP A 53 19.50 -1.00 -12.37
C ASP A 53 20.59 -0.56 -13.35
N GLU A 54 21.81 -1.11 -13.21
CA GLU A 54 22.90 -0.91 -14.18
C GLU A 54 22.54 -1.42 -15.58
N ARG A 55 21.89 -2.59 -15.68
CA ARG A 55 21.43 -3.14 -16.95
C ARG A 55 20.31 -2.31 -17.57
N LEU A 56 19.34 -1.87 -16.78
CA LEU A 56 18.21 -1.04 -17.25
C LEU A 56 18.67 0.32 -17.82
N LYS A 57 19.73 0.90 -17.26
CA LYS A 57 20.34 2.15 -17.78
C LYS A 57 21.05 1.94 -19.12
N GLY A 58 21.49 0.72 -19.44
CA GLY A 58 22.12 0.38 -20.72
C GLY A 58 21.13 -0.06 -21.80
N ASP A 59 20.08 -0.78 -21.42
CA ASP A 59 19.07 -1.35 -22.33
C ASP A 59 17.93 -0.35 -22.64
N VAL A 60 18.27 0.92 -22.88
CA VAL A 60 17.27 1.96 -23.15
C VAL A 60 16.81 1.87 -24.63
N PRO A 61 15.50 1.82 -24.90
CA PRO A 61 14.98 1.80 -26.27
C PRO A 61 15.44 3.03 -27.10
N PRO A 62 15.66 2.87 -28.41
CA PRO A 62 16.26 3.91 -29.27
C PRO A 62 15.44 5.19 -29.42
N HIS A 63 14.17 5.18 -28.98
CA HIS A 63 13.26 6.33 -29.03
C HIS A 63 13.24 7.15 -27.73
N TRP A 64 13.97 6.76 -26.68
CA TRP A 64 13.98 7.48 -25.38
C TRP A 64 15.09 8.52 -25.22
N GLY A 65 16.12 8.52 -26.09
CA GLY A 65 17.28 9.41 -25.99
C GLY A 65 17.42 10.44 -27.11
N LYS A 66 16.41 10.60 -27.98
CA LYS A 66 16.45 11.52 -29.14
C LYS A 66 15.42 12.62 -28.98
N THR A 67 15.67 13.53 -28.06
CA THR A 67 15.08 14.88 -28.12
C THR A 67 16.23 15.87 -28.05
N HIS A 68 16.23 16.77 -29.03
CA HIS A 68 17.22 17.79 -29.44
C HIS A 68 18.10 18.42 -28.35
#